data_AF-A0A955C9E3-F1
#
_entry.id   AF-A0A955C9E3-F1
#
_cell.length_a   1.000
_cell.length_b   1.000
_cell.length_c   1.000
_cell.angle_alpha   90.00
_cell.angle_beta   90.00
_cell.angle_gamma   90.00
#
_symmetry.space_group_name_H-M   'P 1'
#
loop_
_entity.id
_entity.type
_entity.pdbx_description
1 polymer ?
#
loop_
_entity_poly.entity_id
_entity_poly.type
_entity_poly.pdbx_seq_one_letter_code
_entity_poly.pdbx_strand_id
1 'polypeptide(L)'
;MGLFDWLTQKTKSLSEMSRAELRKQELLLQRDRDQLIKRISQLADQKQKIFEKGKIEKSPEVRRVMAQEFDLRTTEQMMASRQLNIRSKEALTVTRLRMLKENAERAAKAGSKLGIVSEKDLVALEKLIENDKITAEIYQERLDGMLQGSLTEGESMLTPGSQQVMDIWEQMDTGLIKDDNEAFDEAERRVRERHQAAE
;
A
#
# COMPACT_ATOMS: atom_id res chain seq x y z
N MET A 1 -1.38 -5.46 -13.44
CA MET A 1 -2.60 -4.92 -14.09
C MET A 1 -3.69 -4.80 -13.04
N GLY A 2 -4.23 -3.60 -12.84
CA GLY A 2 -5.32 -3.39 -11.87
C GLY A 2 -6.71 -3.57 -12.45
N LEU A 3 -7.73 -3.66 -11.59
CA LEU A 3 -9.13 -3.68 -12.00
C LEU A 3 -9.48 -2.46 -12.87
N PHE A 4 -8.80 -1.32 -12.68
CA PHE A 4 -9.01 -0.14 -13.52
C PHE A 4 -8.35 -0.23 -14.91
N ASP A 5 -7.15 -0.84 -15.06
CA ASP A 5 -6.63 -1.17 -16.40
C ASP A 5 -7.62 -2.07 -17.14
N TRP A 6 -8.28 -2.96 -16.40
CA TRP A 6 -9.33 -3.81 -16.95
C TRP A 6 -10.64 -3.06 -17.25
N LEU A 7 -11.07 -2.12 -16.40
CA LEU A 7 -12.25 -1.26 -16.61
C LEU A 7 -12.08 -0.26 -17.75
N THR A 8 -10.87 0.24 -18.00
CA THR A 8 -10.61 1.23 -19.07
C THR A 8 -10.18 0.62 -20.39
N GLN A 9 -9.60 -0.59 -20.39
CA GLN A 9 -9.09 -1.22 -21.62
C GLN A 9 -9.98 -2.36 -22.15
N LYS A 10 -11.07 -2.75 -21.46
CA LYS A 10 -12.07 -3.68 -22.02
C LYS A 10 -13.42 -3.00 -22.25
N THR A 11 -14.07 -3.46 -23.31
CA THR A 11 -15.40 -3.09 -23.80
C THR A 11 -16.58 -3.39 -22.87
N LYS A 12 -16.36 -3.91 -21.64
CA LYS A 12 -17.43 -4.28 -20.70
C LYS A 12 -17.20 -3.75 -19.30
N SER A 13 -18.17 -3.01 -18.78
CA SER A 13 -18.18 -2.49 -17.40
C SER A 13 -18.47 -3.59 -16.36
N LEU A 14 -18.17 -3.32 -15.08
CA LEU A 14 -18.46 -4.27 -13.98
C LEU A 14 -19.96 -4.61 -13.88
N SER A 15 -20.83 -3.66 -14.22
CA SER A 15 -22.28 -3.84 -14.24
C SER A 15 -22.76 -4.78 -15.36
N GLU A 16 -22.00 -4.90 -16.46
CA GLU A 16 -22.31 -5.75 -17.62
C GLU A 16 -21.79 -7.19 -17.46
N MET A 17 -20.94 -7.46 -16.47
CA MET A 17 -20.39 -8.80 -16.22
C MET A 17 -21.45 -9.78 -15.71
N SER A 18 -21.41 -11.01 -16.18
CA SER A 18 -22.19 -12.12 -15.63
C SER A 18 -21.72 -12.52 -14.23
N ARG A 19 -22.54 -13.27 -13.49
CA ARG A 19 -22.20 -13.79 -12.15
C ARG A 19 -20.92 -14.64 -12.16
N ALA A 20 -20.71 -15.44 -13.21
CA ALA A 20 -19.52 -16.27 -13.36
C ALA A 20 -18.25 -15.43 -13.61
N GLU A 21 -18.36 -14.37 -14.41
CA GLU A 21 -17.28 -13.42 -14.65
C GLU A 21 -16.92 -12.65 -13.38
N LEU A 22 -17.92 -12.16 -12.63
CA LEU A 22 -17.69 -11.52 -11.33
C LEU A 22 -17.01 -12.47 -10.34
N ARG A 23 -17.43 -13.74 -10.28
CA ARG A 23 -16.78 -14.75 -9.42
C ARG A 23 -15.31 -14.99 -9.80
N LYS A 24 -14.99 -15.00 -11.10
CA LYS A 24 -13.61 -15.11 -11.56
C LYS A 24 -12.78 -13.90 -11.12
N GLN A 25 -13.34 -12.70 -11.20
CA GLN A 25 -12.66 -11.49 -10.75
C GLN A 25 -12.44 -11.45 -9.23
N GLU A 26 -13.41 -11.91 -8.43
CA GLU A 26 -13.21 -12.07 -6.98
C GLU A 26 -11.98 -12.93 -6.66
N LEU A 27 -11.82 -14.06 -7.36
CA LEU A 27 -10.68 -14.97 -7.15
C LEU A 27 -9.35 -14.33 -7.53
N LEU A 28 -9.30 -13.54 -8.61
CA LEU A 28 -8.10 -12.82 -9.01
C LEU A 28 -7.73 -11.74 -7.99
N LEU A 29 -8.72 -10.93 -7.57
CA LEU A 29 -8.52 -9.88 -6.57
C LEU A 29 -8.12 -10.47 -5.21
N GLN A 30 -8.67 -11.62 -4.84
CA GLN A 30 -8.29 -12.33 -3.62
C GLN A 30 -6.81 -12.74 -3.67
N ARG A 31 -6.39 -13.39 -4.76
CA ARG A 31 -4.97 -13.77 -4.95
C ARG A 31 -4.04 -12.56 -4.88
N ASP A 32 -4.41 -11.46 -5.54
CA ASP A 32 -3.60 -10.25 -5.56
C ASP A 32 -3.51 -9.61 -4.16
N ARG A 33 -4.59 -9.64 -3.36
CA ARG A 33 -4.56 -9.23 -1.95
C ARG A 33 -3.64 -10.12 -1.12
N ASP A 34 -3.72 -11.43 -1.28
CA ASP A 34 -2.88 -12.37 -0.54
C ASP A 34 -1.38 -12.16 -0.87
N GLN A 35 -1.06 -11.86 -2.13
CA GLN A 35 0.30 -11.48 -2.54
C GLN A 35 0.77 -10.17 -1.89
N LEU A 36 -0.09 -9.15 -1.84
CA LEU A 36 0.23 -7.87 -1.20
C LEU A 36 0.42 -8.01 0.31
N ILE A 37 -0.42 -8.79 0.98
CA ILE A 37 -0.27 -9.10 2.41
C ILE A 37 1.09 -9.76 2.64
N LYS A 38 1.43 -10.79 1.86
CA LYS A 38 2.73 -11.46 1.95
C LYS A 38 3.90 -10.48 1.73
N ARG A 39 3.78 -9.58 0.75
CA ARG A 39 4.82 -8.57 0.47
C ARG A 39 4.98 -7.60 1.64
N ILE A 40 3.89 -7.12 2.24
CA ILE A 40 3.92 -6.23 3.41
C ILE A 40 4.59 -6.92 4.60
N SER A 41 4.26 -8.19 4.88
CA SER A 41 4.91 -8.96 5.94
C SER A 41 6.41 -9.13 5.69
N GLN A 42 6.81 -9.46 4.46
CA GLN A 42 8.22 -9.58 4.09
C GLN A 42 8.99 -8.25 4.27
N LEU A 43 8.36 -7.13 3.91
CA LEU A 43 8.95 -5.80 4.11
C LEU A 43 9.11 -5.47 5.59
N ALA A 44 8.14 -5.84 6.44
CA ALA A 44 8.26 -5.68 7.88
C ALA A 44 9.44 -6.49 8.45
N ASP A 45 9.58 -7.77 8.06
CA ASP A 45 10.70 -8.61 8.48
C ASP A 45 12.06 -8.06 8.02
N GLN A 46 12.11 -7.50 6.81
CA GLN A 46 13.32 -6.87 6.28
C GLN A 46 13.69 -5.61 7.06
N LYS A 47 12.72 -4.75 7.37
CA LYS A 47 12.92 -3.55 8.20
C LYS A 47 13.45 -3.90 9.58
N GLN A 48 12.85 -4.91 10.23
CA GLN A 48 13.29 -5.38 11.54
C GLN A 48 14.78 -5.77 11.50
N LYS A 49 15.17 -6.58 10.50
CA LYS A 49 16.56 -7.01 10.32
C LYS A 49 17.52 -5.86 10.03
N ILE A 50 17.10 -4.88 9.23
CA ILE A 50 17.91 -3.68 8.94
C ILE A 50 18.11 -2.88 10.23
N PHE A 51 17.04 -2.70 11.00
CA PHE A 51 17.07 -1.96 12.26
C PHE A 51 18.00 -2.61 13.30
N GLU A 52 17.86 -3.91 13.52
CA GLU A 52 18.70 -4.69 14.43
C GLU A 52 20.17 -4.66 14.03
N LYS A 53 20.47 -4.72 12.72
CA LYS A 53 21.84 -4.61 12.21
C LYS A 53 22.42 -3.21 12.44
N GLY A 54 21.67 -2.17 12.11
CA GLY A 54 22.14 -0.79 12.25
C GLY A 54 22.38 -0.39 13.71
N LYS A 55 21.56 -0.92 14.62
CA LYS A 55 21.75 -0.77 16.06
C LYS A 55 23.14 -1.25 16.51
N ILE A 56 23.58 -2.44 16.10
CA ILE A 56 24.85 -3.03 16.55
C ILE A 56 26.06 -2.60 15.70
N GLU A 57 25.80 -1.99 14.54
CA GLU A 57 26.84 -1.51 13.62
C GLU A 57 27.61 -0.34 14.26
N LYS A 58 28.93 -0.33 14.11
CA LYS A 58 29.82 0.68 14.69
C LYS A 58 30.34 1.67 13.66
N SER A 59 30.39 1.29 12.38
CA SER A 59 30.79 2.19 11.30
C SER A 59 29.66 3.19 11.02
N PRO A 60 29.89 4.50 11.18
CA PRO A 60 28.89 5.51 10.88
C PRO A 60 28.44 5.47 9.41
N GLU A 61 29.34 5.16 8.48
CA GLU A 61 29.05 5.07 7.05
C GLU A 61 28.09 3.92 6.76
N VAL A 62 28.35 2.74 7.33
CA VAL A 62 27.49 1.57 7.16
C VAL A 62 26.13 1.82 7.82
N ARG A 63 26.12 2.45 9.00
CA ARG A 63 24.90 2.81 9.72
C ARG A 63 24.03 3.77 8.90
N ARG A 64 24.63 4.78 8.24
CA ARG A 64 23.94 5.68 7.30
C ARG A 64 23.26 4.93 6.15
N VAL A 65 23.96 3.97 5.53
CA VAL A 65 23.39 3.14 4.45
C VAL A 65 22.21 2.31 4.95
N MET A 66 22.32 1.73 6.16
CA MET A 66 21.21 0.98 6.76
C MET A 66 20.00 1.86 7.07
N ALA A 67 20.21 3.09 7.53
CA ALA A 67 19.12 4.06 7.73
C ALA A 67 18.39 4.39 6.43
N GLN A 68 19.13 4.61 5.34
CA GLN A 68 18.58 4.82 4.00
C GLN A 68 17.78 3.60 3.51
N GLU A 69 18.30 2.39 3.74
CA GLU A 69 17.59 1.18 3.38
C GLU A 69 16.29 1.03 4.19
N PHE A 70 16.31 1.33 5.48
CA PHE A 70 15.12 1.31 6.33
C PHE A 70 14.04 2.28 5.84
N ASP A 71 14.43 3.51 5.48
CA ASP A 71 13.52 4.52 4.94
C ASP A 71 12.90 4.07 3.61
N LEU A 72 13.73 3.53 2.70
CA LEU A 72 13.28 2.98 1.43
C LEU A 72 12.26 1.84 1.64
N ARG A 73 12.56 0.88 2.52
CA ARG A 73 11.63 -0.23 2.81
C ARG A 73 10.33 0.25 3.46
N THR A 74 10.39 1.31 4.26
CA THR A 74 9.19 1.93 4.84
C THR A 74 8.31 2.53 3.75
N THR A 75 8.92 3.21 2.78
CA THR A 75 8.22 3.77 1.62
C THR A 75 7.55 2.67 0.79
N GLU A 76 8.29 1.61 0.46
CA GLU A 76 7.74 0.43 -0.25
C GLU A 76 6.56 -0.20 0.51
N GLN A 77 6.67 -0.32 1.83
CA GLN A 77 5.63 -0.90 2.67
C GLN A 77 4.36 -0.03 2.68
N MET A 78 4.50 1.30 2.74
CA MET A 78 3.37 2.24 2.66
C MET A 78 2.66 2.12 1.31
N MET A 79 3.41 2.06 0.21
CA MET A 79 2.84 1.88 -1.12
C MET A 79 2.11 0.55 -1.29
N ALA A 80 2.71 -0.56 -0.84
CA ALA A 80 2.07 -1.87 -0.85
C ALA A 80 0.78 -1.88 -0.01
N SER A 81 0.79 -1.19 1.14
CA SER A 81 -0.39 -1.03 2.00
C SER A 81 -1.51 -0.24 1.32
N ARG A 82 -1.17 0.83 0.60
CA ARG A 82 -2.14 1.59 -0.21
C ARG A 82 -2.73 0.74 -1.33
N GLN A 83 -1.89 -0.01 -2.04
CA GLN A 83 -2.36 -0.93 -3.09
C GLN A 83 -3.28 -2.01 -2.51
N LEU A 84 -2.97 -2.54 -1.32
CA LEU A 84 -3.82 -3.49 -0.62
C LEU A 84 -5.19 -2.89 -0.27
N ASN A 85 -5.24 -1.63 0.16
CA ASN A 85 -6.50 -0.93 0.43
C ASN A 85 -7.35 -0.81 -0.84
N ILE A 86 -6.74 -0.39 -1.96
CA ILE A 86 -7.41 -0.31 -3.27
C ILE A 86 -7.97 -1.68 -3.66
N ARG A 87 -7.13 -2.73 -3.67
CA ARG A 87 -7.55 -4.09 -4.04
C ARG A 87 -8.62 -4.66 -3.12
N SER A 88 -8.60 -4.29 -1.84
CA SER A 88 -9.62 -4.71 -0.87
C SER A 88 -10.97 -4.04 -1.13
N LYS A 89 -10.99 -2.74 -1.49
CA LYS A 89 -12.20 -2.03 -1.91
C LYS A 89 -12.78 -2.63 -3.20
N GLU A 90 -11.91 -2.84 -4.19
CA GLU A 90 -12.27 -3.50 -5.44
C GLU A 90 -12.91 -4.89 -5.21
N ALA A 91 -12.28 -5.72 -4.37
CA ALA A 91 -12.79 -7.06 -4.04
C ALA A 91 -14.18 -6.98 -3.36
N LEU A 92 -14.36 -6.02 -2.44
CA LEU A 92 -15.63 -5.79 -1.78
C LEU A 92 -16.71 -5.39 -2.79
N THR A 93 -16.41 -4.44 -3.69
CA THR A 93 -17.37 -3.98 -4.71
C THR A 93 -17.78 -5.12 -5.63
N VAL A 94 -16.82 -5.90 -6.16
CA VAL A 94 -17.13 -7.06 -7.01
C VAL A 94 -17.99 -8.07 -6.25
N THR A 95 -17.68 -8.33 -4.98
CA THR A 95 -18.46 -9.24 -4.13
C THR A 95 -19.90 -8.77 -3.95
N ARG A 96 -20.09 -7.47 -3.68
CA ARG A 96 -21.42 -6.89 -3.53
C ARG A 96 -22.21 -6.95 -4.84
N LEU A 97 -21.59 -6.60 -5.96
CA LEU A 97 -22.23 -6.71 -7.28
C LEU A 97 -22.66 -8.14 -7.60
N ARG A 98 -21.82 -9.14 -7.29
CA ARG A 98 -22.17 -10.55 -7.50
C ARG A 98 -23.38 -10.96 -6.66
N MET A 99 -23.40 -10.61 -5.37
CA MET A 99 -24.52 -10.88 -4.47
C MET A 99 -25.81 -10.21 -4.95
N LEU A 100 -25.72 -8.97 -5.42
CA LEU A 100 -26.86 -8.23 -5.95
C LEU A 100 -27.44 -8.90 -7.21
N LYS A 101 -26.59 -9.32 -8.15
CA LYS A 101 -27.05 -10.08 -9.34
C LYS A 101 -27.67 -11.42 -8.96
N GLU A 102 -27.09 -12.13 -8.00
CA GLU A 102 -27.63 -13.39 -7.50
C GLU A 102 -29.01 -13.20 -6.87
N ASN A 103 -29.20 -12.11 -6.10
CA ASN A 103 -30.50 -11.78 -5.51
C ASN A 103 -31.53 -11.36 -6.56
N ALA A 104 -31.14 -10.57 -7.57
CA ALA A 104 -32.01 -10.18 -8.67
C ALA A 104 -32.48 -11.39 -9.49
N GLU A 105 -31.58 -12.34 -9.78
CA GLU A 105 -31.92 -13.61 -10.45
C GLU A 105 -32.93 -14.44 -9.62
N ARG A 106 -32.76 -14.50 -8.29
CA ARG A 106 -33.70 -15.19 -7.39
C ARG A 106 -35.05 -14.48 -7.33
N ALA A 107 -35.06 -13.14 -7.23
CA ALA A 107 -36.27 -12.33 -7.18
C ALA A 107 -37.10 -12.44 -8.46
N ALA A 108 -36.44 -12.42 -9.62
CA ALA A 108 -37.07 -12.65 -10.92
C ALA A 108 -37.74 -14.03 -11.01
N LYS A 109 -37.08 -15.08 -10.48
CA LYS A 109 -37.65 -16.44 -10.41
C LYS A 109 -38.83 -16.54 -9.42
N ALA A 110 -38.83 -15.73 -8.37
CA ALA A 110 -39.87 -15.70 -7.34
C ALA A 110 -41.02 -14.73 -7.67
N GLY A 111 -41.00 -14.04 -8.82
CA GLY A 111 -42.02 -13.05 -9.20
C GLY A 111 -42.03 -11.76 -8.38
N SER A 112 -40.96 -11.49 -7.62
CA SER A 112 -40.84 -10.32 -6.74
C SER A 112 -39.94 -9.25 -7.34
N LYS A 113 -40.31 -7.96 -7.20
CA LYS A 113 -39.49 -6.80 -7.60
C LYS A 113 -38.46 -6.41 -6.53
N LEU A 114 -38.42 -7.08 -5.38
CA LEU A 114 -37.49 -6.79 -4.30
C LEU A 114 -36.07 -7.24 -4.70
N GLY A 115 -35.11 -6.31 -4.79
CA GLY A 115 -33.70 -6.61 -5.10
C GLY A 115 -33.21 -6.18 -6.49
N ILE A 116 -34.01 -5.44 -7.26
CA ILE A 116 -33.57 -4.82 -8.51
C ILE A 116 -32.72 -3.59 -8.16
N VAL A 117 -31.42 -3.66 -8.46
CA VAL A 117 -30.47 -2.54 -8.30
C VAL A 117 -30.74 -1.50 -9.38
N SER A 118 -30.80 -0.22 -9.00
CA SER A 118 -30.91 0.85 -9.97
C SER A 118 -29.55 1.19 -10.59
N GLU A 119 -29.53 1.68 -11.81
CA GLU A 119 -28.31 2.16 -12.48
C GLU A 119 -27.58 3.24 -11.65
N LYS A 120 -28.33 4.02 -10.87
CA LYS A 120 -27.82 5.02 -9.93
C LYS A 120 -26.97 4.41 -8.80
N ASP A 121 -27.35 3.23 -8.30
CA ASP A 121 -26.62 2.53 -7.23
C ASP A 121 -25.31 1.93 -7.74
N LEU A 122 -25.27 1.53 -9.02
CA LEU A 122 -24.07 1.03 -9.69
C LEU A 122 -23.05 2.15 -9.90
N VAL A 123 -23.51 3.31 -10.39
CA VAL A 123 -22.66 4.50 -10.56
C VAL A 123 -22.10 5.01 -9.23
N ALA A 124 -22.87 4.89 -8.13
CA ALA A 124 -22.37 5.24 -6.81
C ALA A 124 -21.24 4.31 -6.33
N LEU A 125 -21.33 3.01 -6.62
CA LEU A 125 -20.27 2.04 -6.29
C LEU A 125 -19.00 2.26 -7.13
N GLU A 126 -19.12 2.67 -8.39
CA GLU A 126 -17.99 3.00 -9.26
C GLU A 126 -17.24 4.24 -8.77
N LYS A 127 -17.96 5.30 -8.36
CA LYS A 127 -17.33 6.52 -7.83
C LYS A 127 -16.58 6.33 -6.52
N LEU A 128 -16.97 5.35 -5.69
CA LEU A 128 -16.24 5.00 -4.46
C LEU A 128 -14.85 4.40 -4.75
N ILE A 129 -14.58 3.94 -5.98
CA ILE A 129 -13.29 3.39 -6.42
C ILE A 129 -12.39 4.49 -7.02
N GLU A 130 -12.94 5.57 -7.56
CA GLU A 130 -12.18 6.60 -8.29
C GLU A 130 -11.33 7.53 -7.41
N ASN A 131 -11.76 7.83 -6.18
CA ASN A 131 -11.13 8.86 -5.35
C ASN A 131 -9.75 8.50 -4.77
N ASP A 132 -9.31 7.24 -4.84
CA ASP A 132 -8.13 6.73 -4.12
C ASP A 132 -6.96 6.34 -5.03
N LYS A 133 -6.96 6.76 -6.30
CA LYS A 133 -5.89 6.40 -7.23
C LYS A 133 -4.62 7.20 -6.96
N ILE A 134 -3.54 6.46 -6.72
CA ILE A 134 -2.18 6.92 -6.94
C ILE A 134 -1.64 6.18 -8.16
N THR A 135 -1.17 6.93 -9.14
CA THR A 135 -0.49 6.44 -10.34
C THR A 135 0.97 6.08 -10.05
N ALA A 136 1.56 5.27 -10.95
CA ALA A 136 3.00 4.96 -10.93
C ALA A 136 3.90 6.23 -10.99
N GLU A 137 3.33 7.36 -11.37
CA GLU A 137 3.95 8.69 -11.37
C GLU A 137 4.46 9.10 -9.98
N ILE A 138 3.75 8.82 -8.89
CA ILE A 138 4.25 9.17 -7.54
C ILE A 138 5.49 8.36 -7.18
N TYR A 139 5.58 7.11 -7.63
CA TYR A 139 6.78 6.29 -7.40
C TYR A 139 7.99 6.82 -8.19
N GLN A 140 7.78 7.24 -9.43
CA GLN A 140 8.83 7.85 -10.25
C GLN A 140 9.24 9.23 -9.73
N GLU A 141 8.31 10.12 -9.40
CA GLU A 141 8.62 11.42 -8.78
C GLU A 141 9.41 11.26 -7.47
N ARG A 142 9.14 10.21 -6.69
CA ARG A 142 9.87 9.93 -5.44
C ARG A 142 11.27 9.36 -5.70
N LEU A 143 11.41 8.44 -6.65
CA LEU A 143 12.73 7.98 -7.11
C LEU A 143 13.57 9.13 -7.66
N ASP A 144 12.94 10.03 -8.43
CA ASP A 144 13.57 11.22 -9.01
C ASP A 144 13.95 12.25 -7.92
N GLY A 145 13.14 12.39 -6.86
CA GLY A 145 13.47 13.20 -5.69
C GLY A 145 14.67 12.64 -4.90
N MET A 146 14.77 11.31 -4.76
CA MET A 146 15.94 10.66 -4.14
C MET A 146 17.21 10.82 -4.99
N LEU A 147 17.07 10.86 -6.33
CA LEU A 147 18.17 11.11 -7.26
C LEU A 147 18.61 12.58 -7.29
N GLN A 148 17.70 13.54 -7.15
CA GLN A 148 18.01 14.97 -7.09
C GLN A 148 18.84 15.35 -5.86
N GLY A 149 18.60 14.71 -4.70
CA GLY A 149 19.42 14.92 -3.49
C GLY A 149 20.86 14.39 -3.60
N SER A 150 21.15 13.53 -4.59
CA SER A 150 22.48 12.95 -4.82
C SER A 150 23.39 13.83 -5.71
N LEU A 151 22.87 14.91 -6.31
CA LEU A 151 23.58 15.69 -7.34
C LEU A 151 24.22 16.99 -6.82
N THR A 152 23.98 17.36 -5.57
CA THR A 152 24.62 18.51 -4.90
C THR A 152 25.75 18.03 -3.99
N GLU A 153 26.97 18.05 -4.52
CA GLU A 153 28.29 17.97 -3.86
C GLU A 153 28.46 17.03 -2.64
N GLY A 154 29.07 15.86 -2.88
CA GLY A 154 30.11 15.25 -2.03
C GLY A 154 29.72 14.64 -0.67
N GLU A 155 28.64 15.08 -0.04
CA GLU A 155 28.09 14.47 1.17
C GLU A 155 26.84 13.67 0.79
N SER A 156 26.83 12.37 1.10
CA SER A 156 25.60 11.59 1.04
C SER A 156 24.62 12.17 2.07
N MET A 157 23.81 13.13 1.65
CA MET A 157 22.78 13.70 2.50
C MET A 157 21.78 12.61 2.83
N LEU A 158 21.65 12.30 4.12
CA LEU A 158 20.59 11.46 4.64
C LEU A 158 19.25 12.08 4.25
N THR A 159 18.31 11.25 3.80
CA THR A 159 16.92 11.71 3.70
C THR A 159 16.43 12.10 5.10
N PRO A 160 15.43 13.00 5.22
CA PRO A 160 14.84 13.32 6.51
C PRO A 160 14.34 12.07 7.26
N GLY A 161 13.84 11.06 6.54
CA GLY A 161 13.45 9.76 7.12
C GLY A 161 14.65 8.97 7.65
N SER A 162 15.73 8.88 6.86
CA SER A 162 16.98 8.21 7.30
C SER A 162 17.58 8.88 8.52
N GLN A 163 17.52 10.21 8.62
CA GLN A 163 17.99 10.94 9.79
C GLN A 163 17.22 10.54 11.06
N GLN A 164 15.90 10.34 10.97
CA GLN A 164 15.12 9.88 12.13
C GLN A 164 15.59 8.52 12.64
N VAL A 165 15.93 7.60 11.74
CA VAL A 165 16.44 6.27 12.12
C VAL A 165 17.78 6.39 12.84
N MET A 166 18.68 7.25 12.31
CA MET A 166 19.97 7.54 12.95
C MET A 166 19.81 8.14 14.35
N ASP A 167 18.90 9.11 14.51
CA ASP A 167 18.62 9.75 15.80
C ASP A 167 18.12 8.72 16.83
N ILE A 168 17.31 7.75 16.42
CA ILE A 168 16.84 6.67 17.31
C ILE A 168 17.99 5.76 17.73
N TRP A 169 18.87 5.34 16.80
CA TRP A 169 20.03 4.54 17.19
C TRP A 169 20.97 5.29 18.14
N GLU A 170 21.15 6.61 17.97
CA GLU A 170 21.92 7.43 18.92
C GLU A 170 21.24 7.49 20.30
N GLN A 171 19.91 7.59 20.34
CA GLN A 171 19.14 7.51 21.60
C GLN A 171 19.26 6.15 22.27
N MET A 172 19.40 5.07 21.51
CA MET A 172 19.70 3.74 22.05
C MET A 172 21.12 3.66 22.60
N ASP A 173 22.11 4.16 21.84
CA ASP A 173 23.52 4.14 22.24
C ASP A 173 23.78 4.93 23.54
N THR A 174 23.06 6.04 23.71
CA THR A 174 23.10 6.89 24.92
C THR A 174 22.24 6.36 26.07
N GLY A 175 21.45 5.31 25.84
CA GLY A 175 20.57 4.69 26.82
C GLY A 175 19.31 5.50 27.16
N LEU A 176 18.96 6.50 26.34
CA LEU A 176 17.66 7.19 26.43
C LEU A 176 16.50 6.24 26.09
N ILE A 177 16.68 5.38 25.08
CA ILE A 177 15.75 4.28 24.77
C ILE A 177 16.46 2.97 25.10
N LYS A 178 15.83 2.14 25.93
CA LYS A 178 16.41 0.87 26.40
C LYS A 178 15.71 -0.36 25.84
N ASP A 179 14.46 -0.21 25.40
CA ASP A 179 13.68 -1.29 24.82
C ASP A 179 13.82 -1.29 23.31
N ASP A 180 14.19 -2.45 22.75
CA ASP A 180 14.44 -2.59 21.32
C ASP A 180 13.17 -2.50 20.48
N ASN A 181 12.03 -2.96 21.02
CA ASN A 181 10.76 -2.90 20.30
C ASN A 181 10.23 -1.47 20.29
N GLU A 182 10.31 -0.77 21.43
CA GLU A 182 9.96 0.66 21.53
C GLU A 182 10.79 1.50 20.56
N ALA A 183 12.10 1.24 20.46
CA ALA A 183 12.97 1.94 19.51
C ALA A 183 12.56 1.69 18.06
N PHE A 184 12.28 0.43 17.70
CA PHE A 184 11.84 0.08 16.35
C PHE A 184 10.51 0.74 15.99
N ASP A 185 9.51 0.65 16.88
CA ASP A 185 8.18 1.19 16.69
C ASP A 185 8.24 2.72 16.54
N GLU A 186 9.07 3.39 17.34
CA GLU A 186 9.27 4.84 17.27
C GLU A 186 9.97 5.25 15.96
N ALA A 187 10.99 4.51 15.53
CA ALA A 187 11.64 4.75 14.23
C ALA A 187 10.65 4.59 13.08
N GLU A 188 9.84 3.52 13.09
CA GLU A 188 8.81 3.31 12.09
C GLU A 188 7.79 4.45 12.07
N ARG A 189 7.31 4.85 13.25
CA ARG A 189 6.32 5.93 13.40
C ARG A 189 6.85 7.24 12.81
N ARG A 190 8.04 7.68 13.21
CA ARG A 190 8.62 8.96 12.75
C ARG A 190 8.88 8.98 11.25
N VAL A 191 9.38 7.89 10.68
CA VAL A 191 9.60 7.79 9.24
C VAL A 191 8.26 7.86 8.50
N ARG A 192 7.23 7.14 8.95
CA ARG A 192 5.88 7.19 8.34
C ARG A 192 5.23 8.57 8.44
N GLU A 193 5.29 9.21 9.60
CA GLU A 193 4.75 10.56 9.81
C GLU A 193 5.42 11.57 8.86
N ARG A 194 6.73 11.43 8.62
CA ARG A 194 7.44 12.27 7.65
C ARG A 194 6.97 12.06 6.22
N HIS A 195 6.76 10.81 5.81
CA HIS A 195 6.21 10.52 4.48
C HIS A 195 4.80 11.05 4.31
N GLN A 196 3.97 11.01 5.34
CA GLN A 196 2.62 11.57 5.31
C GLN A 196 2.62 13.10 5.28
N ALA A 197 3.55 13.76 5.96
CA ALA A 197 3.67 15.22 5.96
C ALA A 197 4.25 15.78 4.64
N ALA A 198 4.85 14.93 3.80
CA ALA A 198 5.40 15.29 2.50
C ALA A 198 4.44 14.99 1.33
N GLU A 199 3.18 14.64 1.63
CA GLU A 199 2.06 14.45 0.69
C GLU A 199 1.07 15.61 0.79
#